data_AF-A0AAW9DA80-F1
#
_entry.id   AF-A0AAW9DA80-F1
#
_cell.length_a   1.000
_cell.length_b   1.000
_cell.length_c   1.000
_cell.angle_alpha   90.00
_cell.angle_beta   90.00
_cell.angle_gamma   90.00
#
_symmetry.space_group_name_H-M   'P 1'
#
loop_
_entity.id
_entity.type
_entity.pdbx_description
1 polymer ?
#
loop_
_entity_poly.entity_id
_entity_poly.type
_entity_poly.pdbx_seq_one_letter_code
_entity_poly.pdbx_strand_id
1 'polypeptide(L)'
;MSIRYFFSNKSDGNLAFHVDDDIKNVEKNRENLAKKYSYKNENLVYMNQIHSDNIVIVDEKSPKLIDSCDAIITNRKNLPLMVMVADCIPIIVFDEKKGVIAAIHAGRNSTFMQIAKKTAKLFIEKFNSNPKDIKAILGPSIQKCCYEVSVEMAKIVETSFGKEFVKERNIDLQGINKAQLNSLGVEDIKVSDICTKCGGFDYFSYREDKKCGRFAAVIMIE
;
A
#
# COMPACT_ATOMS: atom_id res chain seq x y z
N MET A 1 -9.16 11.51 -18.36
CA MET A 1 -9.30 10.29 -17.54
C MET A 1 -9.01 10.69 -16.11
N SER A 2 -9.89 10.36 -15.17
CA SER A 2 -9.74 10.77 -13.77
C SER A 2 -9.27 9.57 -12.96
N ILE A 3 -8.27 9.79 -12.10
CA ILE A 3 -7.79 8.80 -11.13
C ILE A 3 -8.17 9.31 -9.75
N ARG A 4 -8.90 8.49 -9.00
CA ARG A 4 -9.33 8.80 -7.63
C ARG A 4 -8.69 7.81 -6.67
N TYR A 5 -8.25 8.30 -5.53
CA TYR A 5 -7.76 7.46 -4.44
C TYR A 5 -8.13 8.04 -3.08
N PHE A 6 -8.13 7.19 -2.06
CA PHE A 6 -8.32 7.59 -0.67
C PHE A 6 -7.68 6.57 0.28
N PHE A 7 -7.46 6.99 1.52
CA PHE A 7 -7.05 6.13 2.63
C PHE A 7 -8.19 6.08 3.64
N SER A 8 -8.66 4.88 3.98
CA SER A 8 -9.63 4.68 5.06
C SER A 8 -8.95 4.79 6.42
N ASN A 9 -9.75 4.89 7.48
CA ASN A 9 -9.26 4.98 8.86
C ASN A 9 -10.17 4.16 9.81
N LYS A 10 -9.97 4.23 11.12
CA LYS A 10 -10.77 3.45 12.10
C LYS A 10 -12.25 3.79 12.05
N SER A 11 -12.63 5.04 11.74
CA SER A 11 -14.04 5.43 11.56
C SER A 11 -14.76 4.70 10.42
N ASP A 12 -14.01 4.19 9.43
CA ASP A 12 -14.55 3.34 8.36
C ASP A 12 -14.68 1.86 8.76
N GLY A 13 -14.25 1.51 9.98
CA GLY A 13 -14.27 0.15 10.52
C GLY A 13 -13.14 -0.74 9.99
N ASN A 14 -13.10 -1.97 10.48
CA ASN A 14 -12.19 -3.00 9.98
C ASN A 14 -12.62 -3.46 8.58
N LEU A 15 -11.66 -3.51 7.65
CA LEU A 15 -11.90 -3.91 6.27
C LEU A 15 -11.34 -5.31 5.93
N ALA A 16 -10.66 -5.98 6.86
CA ALA A 16 -10.04 -7.28 6.62
C ALA A 16 -10.87 -8.45 7.17
N PHE A 17 -11.01 -9.50 6.35
CA PHE A 17 -11.66 -10.75 6.74
C PHE A 17 -10.76 -11.73 7.50
N HIS A 18 -9.44 -11.49 7.52
CA HIS A 18 -8.45 -12.40 8.09
C HIS A 18 -8.00 -12.00 9.50
N VAL A 19 -8.74 -11.12 10.17
CA VAL A 19 -8.52 -10.69 11.55
C VAL A 19 -9.77 -11.01 12.38
N ASP A 20 -9.65 -10.90 13.70
CA ASP A 20 -10.70 -11.28 14.66
C ASP A 20 -11.85 -10.25 14.67
N ASP A 21 -12.77 -10.36 13.70
CA ASP A 21 -14.00 -9.56 13.57
C ASP A 21 -15.11 -10.40 12.90
N ASP A 22 -16.37 -10.00 13.10
CA ASP A 22 -17.51 -10.65 12.47
C ASP A 22 -17.51 -10.35 10.95
N ILE A 23 -17.58 -11.40 10.13
CA ILE A 23 -17.61 -11.29 8.67
C ILE A 23 -18.69 -10.31 8.20
N LYS A 24 -19.88 -10.30 8.84
CA LYS A 24 -20.98 -9.40 8.50
C LYS A 24 -20.65 -7.93 8.80
N ASN A 25 -19.86 -7.66 9.83
CA ASN A 25 -19.38 -6.31 10.12
C ASN A 25 -18.41 -5.85 9.02
N VAL A 26 -17.48 -6.71 8.64
CA VAL A 26 -16.49 -6.41 7.58
C VAL A 26 -17.18 -6.17 6.23
N GLU A 27 -18.16 -6.98 5.87
CA GLU A 27 -18.99 -6.77 4.67
C GLU A 27 -19.70 -5.42 4.71
N LYS A 28 -20.35 -5.10 5.83
CA LYS A 28 -21.04 -3.81 6.02
C LYS A 28 -20.08 -2.63 5.95
N ASN A 29 -18.89 -2.73 6.53
CA ASN A 29 -17.87 -1.69 6.48
C ASN A 29 -17.42 -1.44 5.03
N ARG A 30 -17.16 -2.51 4.27
CA ARG A 30 -16.79 -2.41 2.84
C ARG A 30 -17.90 -1.80 1.98
N GLU A 31 -19.16 -2.16 2.23
CA GLU A 31 -20.32 -1.56 1.54
C GLU A 31 -20.49 -0.07 1.88
N ASN A 32 -20.31 0.30 3.15
CA ASN A 32 -20.38 1.70 3.58
C ASN A 32 -19.23 2.53 2.96
N LEU A 33 -18.03 1.96 2.92
CA LEU A 33 -16.87 2.58 2.26
C LEU A 33 -17.14 2.79 0.76
N ALA A 34 -17.70 1.79 0.08
CA ALA A 34 -18.09 1.87 -1.32
C ALA A 34 -19.10 2.98 -1.59
N LYS A 35 -20.14 3.10 -0.75
CA LYS A 35 -21.12 4.19 -0.81
C LYS A 35 -20.47 5.56 -0.58
N LYS A 36 -19.66 5.69 0.48
CA LYS A 36 -18.97 6.92 0.87
C LYS A 36 -18.10 7.49 -0.25
N TYR A 37 -17.42 6.62 -1.01
CA TYR A 37 -16.52 7.03 -2.09
C TYR A 37 -17.06 6.79 -3.51
N SER A 38 -18.33 6.40 -3.62
CA SER A 38 -19.06 6.21 -4.87
C SER A 38 -18.40 5.24 -5.86
N TYR A 39 -17.94 4.09 -5.37
CA TYR A 39 -17.49 2.97 -6.22
C TYR A 39 -18.38 1.74 -6.00
N LYS A 40 -18.37 0.81 -6.96
CA LYS A 40 -19.11 -0.44 -6.83
C LYS A 40 -18.29 -1.49 -6.09
N ASN A 41 -18.75 -1.93 -4.92
CA ASN A 41 -18.05 -2.97 -4.15
C ASN A 41 -17.93 -4.30 -4.92
N GLU A 42 -18.86 -4.59 -5.82
CA GLU A 42 -18.82 -5.79 -6.68
C GLU A 42 -17.58 -5.83 -7.60
N ASN A 43 -17.07 -4.67 -8.01
CA ASN A 43 -15.90 -4.54 -8.88
C ASN A 43 -14.58 -4.40 -8.11
N LEU A 44 -14.62 -4.31 -6.78
CA LEU A 44 -13.42 -4.06 -5.96
C LEU A 44 -12.49 -5.26 -5.99
N VAL A 45 -11.27 -5.11 -6.50
CA VAL A 45 -10.23 -6.14 -6.43
C VAL A 45 -9.30 -5.85 -5.25
N TYR A 46 -9.04 -6.87 -4.43
CA TYR A 46 -8.13 -6.80 -3.28
C TYR A 46 -7.27 -8.07 -3.23
N MET A 47 -6.27 -8.09 -2.36
CA MET A 47 -5.29 -9.18 -2.32
C MET A 47 -5.16 -9.87 -0.96
N ASN A 48 -4.78 -11.14 -0.99
CA ASN A 48 -4.28 -11.88 0.16
C ASN A 48 -2.78 -11.61 0.29
N GLN A 49 -2.43 -10.72 1.21
CA GLN A 49 -1.10 -10.15 1.38
C GLN A 49 -0.19 -11.10 2.17
N ILE A 50 0.94 -11.48 1.58
CA ILE A 50 1.86 -12.48 2.18
C ILE A 50 3.26 -11.91 2.47
N HIS A 51 3.42 -10.58 2.40
CA HIS A 51 4.69 -9.88 2.58
C HIS A 51 5.77 -10.31 1.56
N SER A 52 5.34 -10.67 0.34
CA SER A 52 6.15 -10.99 -0.83
C SER A 52 6.43 -9.75 -1.70
N ASP A 53 7.05 -9.97 -2.86
CA ASP A 53 7.14 -9.04 -3.98
C ASP A 53 6.34 -9.52 -5.21
N ASN A 54 5.38 -10.43 -5.01
CA ASN A 54 4.50 -10.90 -6.07
C ASN A 54 3.56 -9.79 -6.50
N ILE A 55 3.54 -9.51 -7.80
CA ILE A 55 2.74 -8.45 -8.42
C ILE A 55 1.85 -9.08 -9.49
N VAL A 56 0.55 -8.78 -9.46
CA VAL A 56 -0.43 -9.33 -10.40
C VAL A 56 -1.09 -8.19 -11.20
N ILE A 57 -1.16 -8.33 -12.52
CA ILE A 57 -1.96 -7.44 -13.36
C ILE A 57 -3.38 -8.03 -13.43
N VAL A 58 -4.37 -7.23 -13.07
CA VAL A 58 -5.78 -7.64 -12.95
C VAL A 58 -6.67 -6.88 -13.92
N ASP A 59 -7.78 -7.51 -14.27
CA ASP A 59 -8.82 -6.98 -15.13
C ASP A 59 -10.23 -7.35 -14.61
N GLU A 60 -11.27 -7.00 -15.35
CA GLU A 60 -12.67 -7.27 -14.99
C GLU A 60 -13.05 -8.76 -14.88
N LYS A 61 -12.20 -9.67 -15.39
CA LYS A 61 -12.41 -11.13 -15.29
C LYS A 61 -11.65 -11.74 -14.12
N SER A 62 -10.77 -10.98 -13.49
CA SER A 62 -9.98 -11.44 -12.35
C SER A 62 -10.89 -11.66 -11.13
N PRO A 63 -10.57 -12.62 -10.26
CA PRO A 63 -11.35 -12.81 -9.03
C PRO A 63 -11.24 -11.57 -8.14
N LYS A 64 -12.26 -11.36 -7.30
CA LYS A 64 -12.30 -10.24 -6.35
C LYS A 64 -11.12 -10.26 -5.38
N LEU A 65 -10.73 -11.46 -4.93
CA LEU A 65 -9.57 -11.72 -4.09
C LEU A 65 -8.47 -12.35 -4.94
N ILE A 66 -7.36 -11.63 -5.09
CA ILE A 66 -6.13 -12.17 -5.68
C ILE A 66 -5.30 -12.81 -4.57
N ASP A 67 -5.05 -14.10 -4.68
CA ASP A 67 -4.30 -14.81 -3.65
C ASP A 67 -2.77 -14.59 -3.80
N SER A 68 -2.04 -14.72 -2.68
CA SER A 68 -0.57 -14.77 -2.63
C SER A 68 0.15 -13.64 -3.37
N CYS A 69 -0.29 -12.39 -3.21
CA CYS A 69 0.38 -11.22 -3.77
C CYS A 69 0.33 -9.99 -2.87
N ASP A 70 1.25 -9.06 -3.12
CA ASP A 70 1.41 -7.83 -2.34
C ASP A 70 1.34 -6.58 -3.21
N ALA A 71 1.09 -6.73 -4.52
CA ALA A 71 0.67 -5.63 -5.36
C ALA A 71 -0.26 -6.10 -6.48
N ILE A 72 -1.21 -5.25 -6.81
CA ILE A 72 -2.11 -5.44 -7.95
C ILE A 72 -2.07 -4.19 -8.84
N ILE A 73 -2.07 -4.40 -10.15
CA ILE A 73 -2.01 -3.34 -11.19
C ILE A 73 -3.21 -3.49 -12.11
N THR A 74 -3.82 -2.40 -12.55
CA THR A 74 -4.79 -2.43 -13.65
C THR A 74 -4.71 -1.19 -14.53
N ASN A 75 -5.12 -1.34 -15.79
CA ASN A 75 -5.45 -0.23 -16.68
C ASN A 75 -6.95 -0.19 -17.06
N ARG A 76 -7.78 -0.90 -16.29
CA ARG A 76 -9.23 -0.95 -16.50
C ARG A 76 -9.93 0.14 -15.69
N LYS A 77 -10.92 0.77 -16.33
CA LYS A 77 -11.82 1.72 -15.68
C LYS A 77 -12.83 1.00 -14.81
N ASN A 78 -13.32 1.68 -13.77
CA ASN A 78 -14.34 1.19 -12.86
C ASN A 78 -13.97 -0.15 -12.18
N LEU A 79 -12.66 -0.40 -12.01
CA LEU A 79 -12.08 -1.54 -11.31
C LEU A 79 -11.21 -1.06 -10.13
N PRO A 80 -11.81 -0.77 -8.97
CA PRO A 80 -11.06 -0.27 -7.82
C PRO A 80 -10.10 -1.32 -7.27
N LEU A 81 -8.88 -0.90 -6.92
CA LEU A 81 -7.86 -1.74 -6.30
C LEU A 81 -7.72 -1.36 -4.83
N MET A 82 -7.67 -2.36 -3.94
CA MET A 82 -7.52 -2.15 -2.49
C MET A 82 -6.33 -2.91 -1.91
N VAL A 83 -5.56 -2.19 -1.09
CA VAL A 83 -4.55 -2.74 -0.19
C VAL A 83 -4.96 -2.47 1.25
N MET A 84 -4.83 -3.45 2.14
CA MET A 84 -5.18 -3.32 3.57
C MET A 84 -3.94 -3.34 4.45
N VAL A 85 -3.88 -2.52 5.49
CA VAL A 85 -2.71 -2.43 6.36
C VAL A 85 -3.11 -2.16 7.81
N ALA A 86 -2.19 -2.54 8.70
CA ALA A 86 -2.00 -1.93 10.00
C ALA A 86 -0.48 -1.88 10.18
N ASP A 87 0.08 -0.68 10.20
CA ASP A 87 1.53 -0.35 10.17
C ASP A 87 2.30 -0.50 8.85
N CYS A 88 2.06 -1.53 8.03
CA CYS A 88 2.72 -1.61 6.73
C CYS A 88 2.32 -0.43 5.82
N ILE A 89 3.14 -0.08 4.83
CA ILE A 89 2.89 1.09 3.98
C ILE A 89 1.89 0.71 2.88
N PRO A 90 0.70 1.34 2.82
CA PRO A 90 -0.14 1.25 1.65
C PRO A 90 0.40 2.25 0.62
N ILE A 91 0.95 1.74 -0.48
CA ILE A 91 1.47 2.59 -1.57
C ILE A 91 0.50 2.49 -2.74
N ILE A 92 0.13 3.65 -3.29
CA ILE A 92 -0.56 3.74 -4.56
C ILE A 92 0.38 4.35 -5.60
N VAL A 93 0.39 3.78 -6.80
CA VAL A 93 1.23 4.23 -7.92
C VAL A 93 0.33 4.37 -9.13
N PHE A 94 0.48 5.44 -9.90
CA PHE A 94 -0.34 5.67 -11.07
C PHE A 94 0.34 6.51 -12.15
N ASP A 95 -0.07 6.32 -13.40
CA ASP A 95 0.25 7.18 -14.54
C ASP A 95 -1.07 7.61 -15.20
N GLU A 96 -1.40 8.90 -15.09
CA GLU A 96 -2.64 9.48 -15.63
C GLU A 96 -2.68 9.49 -17.17
N LYS A 97 -1.51 9.59 -17.83
CA LYS A 97 -1.42 9.62 -19.29
C LYS A 97 -1.64 8.23 -19.87
N LYS A 98 -1.15 7.19 -19.19
CA LYS A 98 -1.29 5.79 -19.61
C LYS A 98 -2.53 5.11 -19.05
N GLY A 99 -3.15 5.67 -18.01
CA GLY A 99 -4.31 5.07 -17.38
C GLY A 99 -4.00 3.76 -16.72
N VAL A 100 -2.91 3.71 -15.97
CA VAL A 100 -2.52 2.54 -15.20
C VAL A 100 -2.39 2.95 -13.73
N ILE A 101 -2.92 2.11 -12.85
CA ILE A 101 -2.94 2.30 -11.41
C ILE A 101 -2.48 1.02 -10.71
N ALA A 102 -1.97 1.16 -9.49
CA ALA A 102 -1.60 0.04 -8.64
C ALA A 102 -1.86 0.34 -7.17
N ALA A 103 -2.25 -0.71 -6.44
CA ALA A 103 -2.27 -0.74 -4.99
C ALA A 103 -1.20 -1.73 -4.51
N ILE A 104 -0.38 -1.33 -3.54
CA ILE A 104 0.82 -2.05 -3.12
C ILE A 104 0.86 -2.11 -1.60
N HIS A 105 1.09 -3.32 -1.07
CA HIS A 105 1.41 -3.59 0.30
C HIS A 105 2.93 -3.62 0.49
N ALA A 106 3.49 -2.59 1.13
CA ALA A 106 4.91 -2.51 1.42
C ALA A 106 5.17 -2.66 2.93
N GLY A 107 5.19 -3.90 3.40
CA GLY A 107 5.79 -4.26 4.69
C GLY A 107 7.32 -4.28 4.60
N ARG A 108 8.00 -4.59 5.71
CA ARG A 108 9.48 -4.67 5.75
C ARG A 108 10.04 -5.63 4.70
N ASN A 109 9.52 -6.87 4.65
CA ASN A 109 10.02 -7.88 3.72
C ASN A 109 9.79 -7.46 2.26
N SER A 110 8.57 -7.03 1.92
CA SER A 110 8.22 -6.52 0.59
C SER A 110 9.08 -5.32 0.17
N THR A 111 9.36 -4.40 1.11
CA THR A 111 10.27 -3.26 0.89
C THR A 111 11.69 -3.73 0.57
N PHE A 112 12.20 -4.72 1.30
CA PHE A 112 13.55 -5.25 1.06
C PHE A 112 13.64 -5.99 -0.27
N MET A 113 12.55 -6.64 -0.69
CA MET A 113 12.41 -7.24 -2.02
C MET A 113 12.10 -6.22 -3.13
N GLN A 114 12.06 -4.93 -2.80
CA GLN A 114 11.89 -3.80 -3.71
C GLN A 114 10.52 -3.77 -4.41
N ILE A 115 9.44 -4.13 -3.72
CA ILE A 115 8.10 -4.24 -4.34
C ILE A 115 7.67 -2.95 -5.05
N ALA A 116 7.86 -1.77 -4.44
CA ALA A 116 7.47 -0.49 -5.05
C ALA A 116 8.22 -0.23 -6.36
N LYS A 117 9.53 -0.51 -6.36
CA LYS A 117 10.38 -0.40 -7.57
C LYS A 117 9.94 -1.39 -8.64
N LYS A 118 9.69 -2.65 -8.27
CA LYS A 118 9.27 -3.69 -9.21
C LYS A 118 7.91 -3.35 -9.83
N THR A 119 6.97 -2.82 -9.05
CA THR A 119 5.67 -2.34 -9.57
C THR A 119 5.84 -1.19 -10.55
N ALA A 120 6.62 -0.14 -10.21
CA ALA A 120 6.88 0.97 -11.12
C ALA A 120 7.66 0.53 -12.38
N LYS A 121 8.54 -0.46 -12.27
CA LYS A 121 9.22 -1.05 -13.42
C LYS A 121 8.23 -1.74 -14.38
N LEU A 122 7.22 -2.43 -13.87
CA LEU A 122 6.15 -3.00 -14.70
C LEU A 122 5.33 -1.92 -15.42
N PHE A 123 5.13 -0.74 -14.81
CA PHE A 123 4.49 0.39 -15.49
C PHE A 123 5.26 0.82 -16.74
N ILE A 124 6.58 0.86 -16.65
CA ILE A 124 7.47 1.21 -17.75
C ILE A 124 7.45 0.10 -18.81
N GLU A 125 7.67 -1.15 -18.40
CA GLU A 125 7.88 -2.28 -19.32
C GLU A 125 6.59 -2.79 -19.98
N LYS A 126 5.45 -2.74 -19.29
CA LYS A 126 4.18 -3.31 -19.78
C LYS A 126 3.19 -2.25 -20.27
N PHE A 127 3.26 -1.03 -19.74
CA PHE A 127 2.33 0.05 -20.08
C PHE A 127 3.02 1.22 -20.80
N ASN A 128 4.32 1.11 -21.07
CA ASN A 128 5.12 2.15 -21.73
C ASN A 128 5.04 3.49 -21.01
N SER A 129 4.93 3.46 -19.68
CA SER A 129 4.91 4.66 -18.83
C SER A 129 6.29 5.31 -18.82
N ASN A 130 6.33 6.63 -18.87
CA ASN A 130 7.57 7.37 -18.64
C ASN A 130 7.73 7.52 -17.12
N PRO A 131 8.89 7.22 -16.51
CA PRO A 131 9.10 7.39 -15.08
C PRO A 131 8.67 8.76 -14.52
N LYS A 132 8.85 9.83 -15.32
CA LYS A 132 8.47 11.20 -14.94
C LYS A 132 6.96 11.45 -14.89
N ASP A 133 6.18 10.58 -15.54
CA ASP A 133 4.71 10.63 -15.55
C ASP A 133 4.09 9.71 -14.49
N ILE A 134 4.90 8.85 -13.85
CA ILE A 134 4.50 8.02 -12.72
C ILE A 134 4.45 8.89 -11.47
N LYS A 135 3.33 8.83 -10.75
CA LYS A 135 3.15 9.43 -9.43
C LYS A 135 3.02 8.32 -8.39
N ALA A 136 3.56 8.53 -7.19
CA ALA A 136 3.45 7.60 -6.08
C ALA A 136 3.05 8.31 -4.79
N ILE A 137 2.21 7.64 -4.00
CA ILE A 137 1.78 8.13 -2.70
C ILE A 137 1.96 7.02 -1.68
N LEU A 138 2.81 7.25 -0.69
CA LEU A 138 3.06 6.35 0.43
C LEU A 138 2.18 6.82 1.60
N GLY A 139 1.21 6.00 1.98
CA GLY A 139 0.18 6.36 2.96
C GLY A 139 0.61 6.25 4.43
N PRO A 140 -0.32 6.57 5.35
CA PRO A 140 -0.12 6.39 6.80
C PRO A 140 0.40 4.98 7.12
N SER A 141 1.44 4.90 7.94
CA SER A 141 2.16 3.67 8.25
C SER A 141 2.98 3.84 9.52
N ILE A 142 3.63 2.77 10.01
CA ILE A 142 4.55 2.90 11.12
C ILE A 142 5.84 3.58 10.64
N GLN A 143 6.21 4.67 11.32
CA GLN A 143 7.33 5.52 10.90
C GLN A 143 8.61 5.21 11.66
N LYS A 144 9.72 5.81 11.19
CA LYS A 144 11.05 5.76 11.83
C LYS A 144 11.06 6.17 13.30
N CYS A 145 10.07 6.93 13.78
CA CYS A 145 9.98 7.28 15.20
C CYS A 145 9.46 6.13 16.09
N CYS A 146 8.78 5.14 15.51
CA CYS A 146 8.06 4.11 16.25
C CYS A 146 8.38 2.66 15.78
N TYR A 147 9.03 2.46 14.63
CA TYR A 147 9.32 1.14 14.03
C TYR A 147 10.65 0.52 14.46
N GLU A 148 10.69 0.04 15.69
CA GLU A 148 11.86 -0.62 16.27
C GLU A 148 12.00 -2.07 15.79
N VAL A 149 13.22 -2.47 15.44
CA VAL A 149 13.61 -3.83 15.06
C VAL A 149 14.75 -4.35 15.93
N SER A 150 15.21 -5.60 15.74
CA SER A 150 16.38 -6.13 16.44
C SER A 150 17.68 -5.42 16.01
N VAL A 151 18.75 -5.58 16.78
CA VAL A 151 20.07 -4.98 16.47
C VAL A 151 20.60 -5.51 15.14
N GLU A 152 20.46 -6.81 14.89
CA GLU A 152 20.90 -7.46 13.66
C GLU A 152 20.14 -6.90 12.46
N MET A 153 18.83 -6.70 12.61
CA MET A 153 18.00 -6.13 11.55
C MET A 153 18.35 -4.66 11.27
N ALA A 154 18.59 -3.85 12.31
CA ALA A 154 19.04 -2.47 12.13
C ALA A 154 20.37 -2.42 11.37
N LYS A 155 21.31 -3.32 11.68
CA LYS A 155 22.59 -3.45 10.97
C LYS A 155 22.42 -3.85 9.51
N ILE A 156 21.51 -4.78 9.22
CA ILE A 156 21.16 -5.16 7.84
C ILE A 156 20.65 -3.94 7.08
N VAL A 157 19.77 -3.11 7.68
CA VAL A 157 19.25 -1.94 6.99
C VAL A 157 20.34 -0.90 6.74
N GLU A 158 21.16 -0.62 7.75
CA GLU A 158 22.29 0.31 7.64
C GLU A 158 23.24 -0.11 6.50
N THR A 159 23.55 -1.40 6.40
CA THR A 159 24.52 -1.93 5.42
C THR A 159 23.93 -2.05 4.01
N SER A 160 22.67 -2.48 3.90
CA SER A 160 22.05 -2.77 2.60
C SER A 160 21.35 -1.58 1.96
N PHE A 161 20.85 -0.62 2.76
CA PHE A 161 20.10 0.53 2.24
C PHE A 161 20.77 1.87 2.57
N GLY A 162 21.47 1.97 3.70
CA GLY A 162 22.18 3.18 4.10
C GLY A 162 21.86 3.60 5.54
N LYS A 163 22.83 4.27 6.17
CA LYS A 163 22.74 4.74 7.57
C LYS A 163 21.60 5.73 7.81
N GLU A 164 21.22 6.48 6.77
CA GLU A 164 20.13 7.46 6.80
C GLU A 164 18.77 6.82 7.05
N PHE A 165 18.58 5.55 6.69
CA PHE A 165 17.33 4.81 6.88
C PHE A 165 17.23 4.13 8.24
N VAL A 166 18.20 4.35 9.13
CA VAL A 166 18.22 3.81 10.49
C VAL A 166 18.47 4.94 11.48
N LYS A 167 17.85 4.87 12.66
CA LYS A 167 18.23 5.67 13.83
C LYS A 167 18.19 4.73 15.02
N GLU A 168 19.37 4.41 15.54
CA GLU A 168 19.55 3.34 16.54
C GLU A 168 18.97 2.02 16.02
N ARG A 169 17.83 1.59 16.56
CA ARG A 169 17.12 0.37 16.15
C ARG A 169 15.83 0.65 15.38
N ASN A 170 15.51 1.91 15.09
CA ASN A 170 14.33 2.25 14.32
C ASN A 170 14.66 2.42 12.83
N ILE A 171 13.86 1.81 11.96
CA ILE A 171 14.10 1.83 10.51
C ILE A 171 13.04 2.61 9.75
N ASP A 172 13.45 3.23 8.64
CA ASP A 172 12.63 4.08 7.78
C ASP A 172 12.21 3.35 6.50
N LEU A 173 11.11 2.61 6.56
CA LEU A 173 10.58 1.91 5.39
C LEU A 173 10.08 2.88 4.30
N GLN A 174 9.54 4.05 4.68
CA GLN A 174 9.06 5.03 3.71
C GLN A 174 10.22 5.65 2.92
N GLY A 175 11.29 6.02 3.61
CA GLY A 175 12.53 6.50 3.01
C GLY A 175 13.11 5.48 2.03
N ILE A 176 13.16 4.19 2.41
CA ILE A 176 13.66 3.12 1.54
C ILE A 176 12.81 3.00 0.26
N ASN A 177 11.48 2.90 0.38
CA ASN A 177 10.61 2.80 -0.80
C ASN A 177 10.70 4.05 -1.69
N LYS A 178 10.77 5.26 -1.11
CA LYS A 178 10.97 6.50 -1.85
C LYS A 178 12.29 6.50 -2.62
N ALA A 179 13.40 6.11 -1.99
CA ALA A 179 14.71 6.03 -2.63
C ALA A 179 14.71 5.01 -3.78
N GLN A 180 14.05 3.86 -3.58
CA GLN A 180 13.90 2.84 -4.60
C GLN A 180 13.10 3.33 -5.82
N LEU A 181 12.01 4.07 -5.63
CA LEU A 181 11.24 4.69 -6.71
C LEU A 181 12.03 5.79 -7.43
N ASN A 182 12.70 6.68 -6.68
CA ASN A 182 13.58 7.71 -7.23
C ASN A 182 14.68 7.09 -8.13
N SER A 183 15.20 5.91 -7.77
CA SER A 183 16.22 5.23 -8.59
C SER A 183 15.74 4.81 -9.98
N LEU A 184 14.43 4.82 -10.25
CA LEU A 184 13.85 4.62 -11.58
C LEU A 184 13.55 5.93 -12.33
N GLY A 185 13.78 7.08 -11.71
CA GLY A 185 13.41 8.40 -12.27
C GLY A 185 11.97 8.82 -11.97
N VAL A 186 11.30 8.19 -10.99
CA VAL A 186 10.00 8.66 -10.47
C VAL A 186 10.26 9.84 -9.55
N GLU A 187 9.75 11.02 -9.90
CA GLU A 187 10.04 12.27 -9.19
C GLU A 187 8.86 12.74 -8.31
N ASP A 188 7.60 12.52 -8.75
CA ASP A 188 6.40 12.92 -8.01
C ASP A 188 6.00 11.86 -6.97
N ILE A 189 6.66 11.92 -5.81
CA ILE A 189 6.44 11.01 -4.69
C ILE A 189 6.00 11.78 -3.46
N LYS A 190 4.75 11.55 -3.02
CA LYS A 190 4.22 12.07 -1.75
C LYS A 190 4.34 11.01 -0.66
N VAL A 191 4.79 11.44 0.50
CA VAL A 191 5.04 10.58 1.67
C VAL A 191 4.24 11.12 2.83
N SER A 192 3.36 10.30 3.40
CA SER A 192 2.59 10.66 4.59
C SER A 192 3.52 10.85 5.78
N ASP A 193 3.30 11.90 6.57
CA ASP A 193 3.98 12.15 7.85
C ASP A 193 3.28 11.46 9.04
N ILE A 194 2.15 10.80 8.80
CA ILE A 194 1.33 10.16 9.83
C ILE A 194 1.96 8.83 10.26
N CYS A 195 2.19 8.69 11.57
CA CYS A 195 2.56 7.42 12.19
C CYS A 195 1.35 6.72 12.80
N THR A 196 1.09 5.47 12.37
CA THR A 196 -0.02 4.65 12.89
C THR A 196 0.11 4.31 14.37
N LYS A 197 1.33 4.26 14.91
CA LYS A 197 1.60 3.85 16.31
C LYS A 197 1.71 5.01 17.30
N CYS A 198 2.20 6.19 16.90
CA CYS A 198 2.61 7.20 17.89
C CYS A 198 1.42 7.94 18.56
N GLY A 199 0.18 7.54 18.28
CA GLY A 199 -1.04 8.12 18.85
C GLY A 199 -1.50 9.39 18.13
N GLY A 200 -2.72 9.85 18.44
CA GLY A 200 -3.28 11.11 17.92
C GLY A 200 -3.91 11.04 16.53
N PHE A 201 -3.79 9.91 15.83
CA PHE A 201 -4.42 9.67 14.53
C PHE A 201 -5.31 8.44 14.55
N ASP A 202 -6.37 8.48 13.75
CA ASP A 202 -7.44 7.48 13.76
C ASP A 202 -7.09 6.23 12.92
N TYR A 203 -5.90 5.64 13.10
CA TYR A 203 -5.47 4.46 12.33
C TYR A 203 -5.25 3.22 13.21
N PHE A 204 -5.50 2.05 12.65
CA PHE A 204 -5.13 0.78 13.30
C PHE A 204 -3.61 0.57 13.26
N SER A 205 -3.05 0.04 14.35
CA SER A 205 -1.63 -0.32 14.45
C SER A 205 -1.49 -1.72 15.04
N TYR A 206 -0.87 -2.63 14.28
CA TYR A 206 -0.62 -4.01 14.72
C TYR A 206 0.45 -4.07 15.82
N ARG A 207 1.40 -3.13 15.78
CA ARG A 207 2.46 -2.99 16.77
C ARG A 207 1.92 -2.46 18.09
N GLU A 208 0.86 -1.66 18.07
CA GLU A 208 0.14 -1.22 19.27
C GLU A 208 -0.78 -2.32 19.80
N ASP A 209 -1.65 -2.86 18.94
CA ASP A 209 -2.59 -3.93 19.28
C ASP A 209 -2.61 -5.02 18.20
N LYS A 210 -2.17 -6.22 18.57
CA LYS A 210 -2.11 -7.37 17.66
C LYS A 210 -3.50 -7.85 17.19
N LYS A 211 -4.57 -7.49 17.91
CA LYS A 211 -5.96 -7.85 17.59
C LYS A 211 -6.70 -6.75 16.82
N CYS A 212 -6.01 -5.67 16.43
CA CYS A 212 -6.65 -4.58 15.72
C CYS A 212 -7.15 -4.96 14.32
N GLY A 213 -8.07 -4.14 13.79
CA GLY A 213 -8.54 -4.20 12.41
C GLY A 213 -7.49 -3.78 11.37
N ARG A 214 -7.92 -3.65 10.12
CA ARG A 214 -7.12 -3.10 9.03
C ARG A 214 -7.83 -1.91 8.39
N PHE A 215 -7.08 -0.85 8.15
CA PHE A 215 -7.48 0.24 7.26
C PHE A 215 -6.95 -0.06 5.85
N ALA A 216 -7.31 0.75 4.86
CA ALA A 216 -6.96 0.49 3.47
C ALA A 216 -6.56 1.74 2.70
N ALA A 217 -5.84 1.55 1.60
CA ALA A 217 -5.83 2.48 0.49
C ALA A 217 -6.61 1.88 -0.67
N VAL A 218 -7.39 2.72 -1.35
CA VAL A 218 -8.13 2.35 -2.55
C VAL A 218 -7.79 3.33 -3.66
N ILE A 219 -7.57 2.82 -4.87
CA ILE A 219 -7.34 3.62 -6.08
C ILE A 219 -8.18 3.08 -7.24
N MET A 220 -8.72 3.96 -8.08
CA MET A 220 -9.53 3.60 -9.23
C MET A 220 -9.39 4.60 -10.38
N ILE A 221 -9.65 4.12 -11.58
CA ILE A 221 -9.80 4.94 -12.79
C ILE A 221 -11.29 5.09 -13.10
N GLU A 222 -11.73 6.30 -13.38
CA GLU A 222 -13.10 6.62 -13.82
C GLU A 222 -13.28 6.53 -15.36
#